data_AF-A0A3C1IFD3-F1
#
_entry.id   AF-A0A3C1IFD3-F1
#
_cell.length_a   1.000
_cell.length_b   1.000
_cell.length_c   1.000
_cell.angle_alpha   90.00
_cell.angle_beta   90.00
_cell.angle_gamma   90.00
#
_symmetry.space_group_name_H-M   'P 1'
#
loop_
_entity.id
_entity.type
_entity.pdbx_description
1 polymer ?
#
loop_
_entity_poly.entity_id
_entity_poly.type
_entity_poly.pdbx_seq_one_letter_code
_entity_poly.pdbx_strand_id
1 'polypeptide(L)'
;AGHRVEIPRFGVDEDICTGDHACIRLSGCPSLSVKKLDDPLRDDPVASIDQSCVGCGNCGEVADAAVLCPSFYRADVVHNPSPFERRLQGARGGLMRWLQDRRLSKQLVFTEATQ
;
A
#
# COMPACT_ATOMS: atom_id res chain seq x y z
N ALA A 1 -21.12 17.68 12.25
CA ALA A 1 -20.34 16.89 11.28
C ALA A 1 -19.34 17.83 10.62
N GLY A 2 -18.08 17.43 10.43
CA GLY A 2 -17.07 18.24 9.75
C GLY A 2 -17.19 18.19 8.23
N HIS A 3 -16.48 19.07 7.54
CA HIS A 3 -16.34 19.00 6.08
C HIS A 3 -15.56 17.76 5.67
N ARG A 4 -15.86 17.23 4.48
CA ARG A 4 -15.13 16.11 3.86
C ARG A 4 -13.72 16.57 3.52
N VAL A 5 -12.72 15.85 4.01
CA VAL A 5 -11.30 16.14 3.78
C VAL A 5 -10.65 14.90 3.20
N GLU A 6 -9.87 15.07 2.14
CA GLU A 6 -9.08 14.00 1.52
C GLU A 6 -7.61 14.27 1.78
N ILE A 7 -6.88 13.27 2.26
CA ILE A 7 -5.44 13.35 2.48
C ILE A 7 -4.79 12.21 1.67
N PRO A 8 -3.98 12.53 0.65
CA PRO A 8 -3.26 11.51 -0.08
C PRO A 8 -2.20 10.89 0.83
N ARG A 9 -2.13 9.57 0.84
CA ARG A 9 -1.03 8.81 1.42
C ARG A 9 -0.34 8.00 0.35
N PHE A 10 0.96 7.85 0.51
CA PHE A 10 1.80 7.10 -0.41
C PHE A 10 2.34 5.88 0.33
N GLY A 11 2.47 4.78 -0.41
CA GLY A 11 3.03 3.55 0.11
C GLY A 11 3.88 2.84 -0.94
N VAL A 12 4.65 1.88 -0.46
CA VAL A 12 5.45 0.97 -1.28
C VAL A 12 4.99 -0.45 -0.94
N ASP A 13 4.68 -1.24 -1.96
CA ASP A 13 4.34 -2.65 -1.83
C ASP A 13 5.61 -3.48 -1.60
N GLU A 14 5.68 -4.15 -0.44
CA GLU A 14 6.83 -4.96 -0.03
C GLU A 14 6.98 -6.25 -0.85
N ASP A 15 5.88 -6.76 -1.42
CA ASP A 15 5.89 -7.96 -2.25
C ASP A 15 6.46 -7.69 -3.65
N ILE A 16 6.34 -6.45 -4.12
CA ILE A 16 6.78 -6.03 -5.47
C ILE A 16 8.11 -5.29 -5.42
N CYS A 17 8.47 -4.66 -4.30
CA CYS A 17 9.71 -3.90 -4.17
C CYS A 17 10.95 -4.81 -4.28
N THR A 18 11.81 -4.53 -5.26
CA THR A 18 13.03 -5.30 -5.54
C THR A 18 14.29 -4.74 -4.88
N GLY A 19 14.22 -3.62 -4.15
CA GLY A 19 15.35 -3.08 -3.37
C GLY A 19 16.35 -2.20 -4.14
N ASP A 20 15.98 -1.64 -5.30
CA ASP A 20 16.84 -0.73 -6.08
C ASP A 20 16.94 0.69 -5.47
N HIS A 21 16.03 1.03 -4.55
CA HIS A 21 15.99 2.26 -3.72
C HIS A 21 16.14 3.57 -4.50
N ALA A 22 15.91 3.56 -5.82
CA ALA A 22 15.98 4.75 -6.66
C ALA A 22 14.95 5.81 -6.22
N CYS A 23 13.79 5.35 -5.75
CA CYS A 23 12.73 6.20 -5.18
C CYS A 23 13.20 7.04 -3.99
N ILE A 24 14.03 6.49 -3.08
CA ILE A 24 14.59 7.23 -1.93
C ILE A 24 15.55 8.31 -2.43
N ARG A 25 16.47 7.92 -3.30
CA ARG A 25 17.55 8.78 -3.80
C ARG A 25 17.03 9.95 -4.65
N LEU A 26 16.00 9.71 -5.47
CA LEU A 26 15.46 10.70 -6.40
C LEU A 26 14.42 11.62 -5.76
N SER A 27 13.66 11.14 -4.78
CA SER A 27 12.62 11.95 -4.14
C SER A 27 13.15 12.83 -3.00
N GLY A 28 14.15 12.38 -2.23
CA GLY A 28 14.61 13.09 -1.04
C GLY A 28 13.53 13.25 0.05
N CYS A 29 12.50 12.39 0.04
CA CYS A 29 11.40 12.46 0.99
C CYS A 29 11.87 12.03 2.39
N PRO A 30 11.73 12.87 3.43
CA PRO A 30 12.21 12.53 4.78
C PRO A 30 11.45 11.36 5.41
N SER A 31 10.22 11.10 4.95
CA SER A 31 9.36 10.01 5.43
C SER A 31 9.52 8.71 4.64
N LEU A 32 10.39 8.66 3.63
CA LEU A 32 10.65 7.47 2.81
C LEU A 32 11.99 6.86 3.22
N SER A 33 11.94 5.68 3.86
CA SER A 33 13.10 4.99 4.41
C SER A 33 13.12 3.52 3.99
N VAL A 34 13.96 2.70 4.61
CA VAL A 34 14.05 1.26 4.37
C VAL A 34 13.57 0.47 5.58
N LYS A 35 12.83 -0.60 5.35
CA LYS A 35 12.37 -1.57 6.35
C LYS A 35 12.98 -2.93 6.01
N LYS A 36 13.48 -3.63 7.03
CA LYS A 36 13.90 -5.03 6.89
C LYS A 36 12.66 -5.92 6.85
N LEU A 37 12.66 -6.85 5.90
CA LEU A 37 11.62 -7.87 5.81
C LEU A 37 11.95 -9.01 6.78
N ASP A 38 10.93 -9.60 7.39
CA ASP A 38 11.08 -10.74 8.31
C ASP A 38 11.18 -12.09 7.58
N ASP A 39 11.43 -12.07 6.27
CA ASP A 39 11.58 -13.25 5.42
C ASP A 39 13.05 -13.71 5.43
N PRO A 40 13.37 -14.89 6.02
CA PRO A 40 14.73 -15.40 6.09
C PRO A 40 15.35 -15.74 4.72
N LEU A 41 14.54 -15.73 3.63
CA LEU A 41 15.01 -15.91 2.25
C LEU A 41 15.25 -14.59 1.51
N ARG A 42 14.88 -13.44 2.09
CA ARG A 42 15.09 -12.10 1.52
C ARG A 42 15.97 -11.26 2.42
N ASP A 43 17.22 -11.04 1.97
CA ASP A 43 18.18 -10.19 2.66
C ASP A 43 18.01 -8.69 2.33
N ASP A 44 17.48 -8.38 1.14
CA ASP A 44 17.39 -7.01 0.64
C ASP A 44 16.26 -6.24 1.36
N PRO A 45 16.57 -5.08 1.98
CA PRO A 45 15.56 -4.29 2.65
C PRO A 45 14.63 -3.62 1.63
N VAL A 46 13.36 -3.51 1.98
CA VAL A 46 12.34 -2.90 1.13
C VAL A 46 12.19 -1.41 1.45
N ALA A 47 11.87 -0.61 0.45
CA ALA A 47 11.51 0.78 0.70
C ALA A 47 10.16 0.83 1.44
N SER A 48 10.05 1.73 2.42
CA SER A 48 8.85 1.89 3.24
C SER A 48 8.62 3.35 3.56
N ILE A 49 7.36 3.77 3.55
CA ILE A 49 6.96 5.11 3.98
C ILE A 49 6.50 5.04 5.43
N ASP A 50 7.09 5.89 6.27
CA ASP A 50 6.77 5.94 7.69
C ASP A 50 5.48 6.73 7.98
N GLN A 51 5.06 6.72 9.26
CA GLN A 51 3.85 7.39 9.70
C GLN A 51 3.98 8.91 9.80
N SER A 52 5.18 9.48 9.58
CA SER A 52 5.40 10.93 9.53
C SER A 52 4.99 11.54 8.17
N CYS A 53 4.67 10.69 7.19
CA CYS A 53 4.25 11.13 5.86
C CYS A 53 3.00 12.03 5.93
N VAL A 54 3.20 13.29 5.52
CA VAL A 54 2.14 14.32 5.48
C VAL A 54 1.37 14.36 4.15
N GLY A 55 1.74 13.52 3.18
CA GLY A 55 1.05 13.48 1.89
C GLY A 55 1.37 14.65 0.96
N CYS A 56 2.57 15.21 1.02
CA CYS A 56 2.95 16.38 0.19
C CYS A 56 3.00 16.11 -1.32
N GLY A 57 3.02 14.85 -1.75
CA GLY A 57 3.00 14.47 -3.17
C GLY A 57 4.37 14.34 -3.84
N ASN A 58 5.43 14.90 -3.25
CA ASN A 58 6.76 14.96 -3.88
C ASN A 58 7.31 13.59 -4.32
N CYS A 59 7.30 12.58 -3.44
CA CYS A 59 7.76 11.24 -3.81
C CYS A 59 6.84 10.54 -4.80
N GLY A 60 5.54 10.85 -4.80
CA GLY A 60 4.57 10.28 -5.73
C GLY A 60 4.72 10.82 -7.15
N GLU A 61 4.89 12.14 -7.29
CA GLU A 61 5.13 12.76 -8.59
C GLU A 61 6.44 12.27 -9.21
N VAL A 62 7.50 12.15 -8.41
CA VAL A 62 8.79 11.60 -8.86
C VAL A 62 8.67 10.12 -9.23
N ALA A 63 7.95 9.32 -8.44
CA ALA A 63 7.77 7.89 -8.71
C ALA A 63 6.94 7.64 -9.98
N ASP A 64 5.88 8.42 -10.20
CA ASP A 64 5.01 8.34 -11.37
C ASP A 64 5.71 8.82 -12.64
N ALA A 65 6.33 10.01 -12.60
CA ALA A 65 6.98 10.63 -13.75
C ALA A 65 8.18 9.82 -14.26
N ALA A 66 8.90 9.14 -13.37
CA ALA A 66 10.06 8.34 -13.74
C ALA A 66 9.78 6.84 -13.85
N VAL A 67 8.51 6.40 -13.70
CA VAL A 67 8.07 4.99 -13.76
C VAL A 67 9.02 4.08 -12.95
N LEU A 68 9.48 4.57 -11.80
CA LEU A 68 10.66 4.01 -11.14
C LEU A 68 10.41 2.62 -10.60
N CYS A 69 9.24 2.42 -9.99
CA CYS A 69 8.96 1.19 -9.29
C CYS A 69 7.47 0.83 -9.38
N PRO A 70 7.11 -0.38 -9.89
CA PRO A 70 5.73 -0.83 -9.93
C PRO A 70 5.12 -1.05 -8.53
N SER A 71 5.93 -1.02 -7.47
CA SER A 71 5.48 -1.16 -6.08
C SER A 71 4.93 0.14 -5.49
N PHE A 72 5.16 1.29 -6.12
CA PHE A 72 4.75 2.56 -5.54
C PHE A 72 3.26 2.80 -5.79
N TYR A 73 2.50 3.13 -4.73
CA TYR A 73 1.07 3.40 -4.83
C TYR A 73 0.65 4.63 -4.04
N ARG A 74 -0.47 5.22 -4.46
CA ARG A 74 -1.18 6.29 -3.76
C ARG A 74 -2.53 5.77 -3.27
N ALA A 75 -2.84 6.05 -2.01
CA ALA A 75 -4.11 5.76 -1.38
C ALA A 75 -4.67 7.05 -0.76
N ASP A 76 -5.88 7.46 -1.14
CA ASP A 76 -6.52 8.65 -0.59
C ASP A 76 -7.29 8.30 0.69
N VAL A 77 -6.94 8.95 1.79
CA VAL A 77 -7.61 8.80 3.09
C VAL A 77 -8.69 9.86 3.21
N VAL A 78 -9.96 9.42 3.20
CA VAL A 78 -11.12 10.31 3.31
C VAL A 78 -11.55 10.44 4.78
N HIS A 79 -11.42 11.64 5.34
CA HIS A 79 -11.98 12.03 6.62
C HIS A 79 -13.35 12.67 6.44
N ASN A 80 -14.29 12.39 7.35
CA ASN A 80 -15.70 12.80 7.27
C ASN A 80 -16.40 12.40 5.95
N PRO A 81 -16.43 11.09 5.60
CA PRO A 81 -17.10 10.63 4.38
C PRO A 81 -18.62 10.85 4.47
N SER A 82 -19.24 11.11 3.33
CA SER A 82 -20.68 11.22 3.20
C SER A 82 -21.39 9.90 3.52
N PRO A 83 -22.68 9.92 3.92
CA PRO A 83 -23.45 8.71 4.17
C PRO A 83 -23.51 7.76 2.95
N PHE A 84 -23.49 8.32 1.74
CA PHE A 84 -23.47 7.55 0.50
C PHE A 84 -22.14 6.82 0.29
N GLU A 85 -21.01 7.49 0.49
CA GLU A 85 -19.68 6.86 0.39
C GLU A 85 -19.53 5.71 1.38
N ARG A 86 -20.04 5.87 2.61
CA ARG A 86 -20.05 4.81 3.63
C ARG A 86 -20.84 3.58 3.16
N ARG A 87 -22.02 3.79 2.58
CA ARG A 87 -22.86 2.70 2.05
C ARG A 87 -22.18 1.98 0.87
N LEU A 88 -21.62 2.75 -0.05
CA LEU A 88 -20.91 2.22 -1.22
C LEU A 88 -19.68 1.40 -0.80
N GLN A 89 -18.90 1.88 0.17
CA GLN A 89 -17.76 1.13 0.71
C GLN A 89 -18.20 -0.18 1.38
N GLY A 90 -19.31 -0.17 2.13
CA GLY A 90 -19.87 -1.40 2.69
C GLY A 90 -20.26 -2.43 1.62
N ALA A 91 -20.92 -1.98 0.55
CA ALA A 91 -21.29 -2.86 -0.57
C ALA A 91 -20.06 -3.43 -1.30
N ARG A 92 -19.04 -2.59 -1.57
CA ARG A 92 -17.77 -3.02 -2.16
C ARG A 92 -17.05 -4.04 -1.28
N GLY A 93 -16.97 -3.78 0.03
CA GLY A 93 -16.38 -4.70 0.99
C GLY A 93 -17.08 -6.06 1.02
N GLY A 94 -18.41 -6.07 0.99
CA GLY A 94 -19.20 -7.31 0.91
C GLY A 94 -18.93 -8.10 -0.37
N LEU A 95 -18.85 -7.42 -1.52
CA LEU A 95 -18.54 -8.05 -2.81
C LEU A 95 -17.12 -8.61 -2.85
N MET A 96 -16.13 -7.84 -2.39
CA MET A 96 -14.73 -8.29 -2.33
C MET A 96 -14.59 -9.54 -1.46
N ARG A 97 -15.24 -9.54 -0.28
CA ARG A 97 -15.25 -10.70 0.60
C ARG A 97 -15.91 -11.92 -0.06
N TRP A 98 -17.06 -11.76 -0.70
CA TRP A 98 -17.71 -12.86 -1.43
C TRP A 98 -16.83 -13.45 -2.53
N LEU A 99 -16.12 -12.60 -3.29
CA LEU A 99 -15.18 -13.05 -4.32
C LEU A 99 -13.97 -13.78 -3.72
N GLN A 100 -13.42 -13.27 -2.61
CA GLN A 100 -12.32 -13.90 -1.88
C GLN A 100 -12.74 -15.27 -1.32
N ASP A 101 -13.90 -15.36 -0.66
CA ASP A 101 -14.45 -16.60 -0.10
C ASP A 101 -14.68 -17.65 -1.20
N ARG A 102 -15.19 -17.23 -2.36
CA ARG A 102 -15.40 -18.10 -3.52
C ARG A 102 -14.09 -18.61 -4.10
N ARG A 103 -13.03 -17.78 -4.14
CA ARG A 103 -11.69 -18.17 -4.60
C ARG A 103 -11.05 -19.15 -3.61
N LEU A 104 -11.07 -18.83 -2.31
CA LEU A 104 -10.51 -19.66 -1.24
C LEU A 104 -11.17 -21.03 -1.20
N SER A 105 -12.50 -21.09 -1.38
CA SER A 105 -13.25 -22.37 -1.45
C SER A 105 -12.79 -23.30 -2.59
N LYS A 106 -12.10 -22.77 -3.60
CA LYS A 106 -11.57 -23.53 -4.74
C LYS A 106 -10.04 -23.67 -4.71
N GLN A 107 -9.37 -23.05 -3.73
CA GLN A 107 -7.94 -23.09 -3.60
C GLN A 107 -7.54 -24.30 -2.75
N LEU A 108 -6.65 -25.14 -3.28
CA LEU A 108 -6.03 -26.19 -2.51
C LEU A 108 -4.99 -25.53 -1.58
N VAL A 109 -5.34 -25.37 -0.32
CA VAL A 109 -4.42 -24.91 0.71
C VAL A 109 -3.67 -26.13 1.22
N PHE A 110 -2.40 -26.26 0.85
CA PHE A 110 -1.52 -27.22 1.49
C PHE A 110 -1.16 -26.66 2.86
N THR A 111 -1.81 -27.18 3.91
CA THR A 111 -1.32 -26.97 5.26
C THR A 111 0.04 -27.65 5.35
N GLU A 112 1.10 -26.87 5.53
CA GLU A 112 2.41 -27.41 5.89
C GLU A 112 2.21 -28.26 7.14
N ALA A 113 2.42 -29.57 7.00
CA ALA A 113 2.51 -30.46 8.13
C ALA A 113 3.75 -30.02 8.91
N THR A 114 3.52 -29.30 10.01
CA THR A 114 4.53 -28.96 10.99
C THR A 114 5.25 -30.25 11.40
N GLN A 115 6.54 -30.34 11.05
CA GLN A 115 7.51 -31.19 11.73
C GLN A 115 8.21 -30.38 12.80
#